data_AF-A0A657LRC8-F1
#
_entry.id   AF-A0A657LRC8-F1
#
_cell.length_a   1.000
_cell.length_b   1.000
_cell.length_c   1.000
_cell.angle_alpha   90.00
_cell.angle_beta   90.00
_cell.angle_gamma   90.00
#
_symmetry.space_group_name_H-M   'P 1'
#
loop_
_entity.id
_entity.type
_entity.pdbx_description
1 polymer ?
#
loop_
_entity_poly.entity_id
_entity_poly.type
_entity_poly.pdbx_seq_one_letter_code
_entity_poly.pdbx_strand_id
1 'polypeptide(L)'
;MIDWTYLQQNFDWLGHIIEAIVMAAIFALAAALLYERRIAILLGLAFAAGHFHGREKRDYEISVDMPPPHLDGYLMWQWNWDQMTDFWPAALVLLALSFLFYRR
;
A
#
# COMPACT_ATOMS: atom_id res chain seq x y z
N MET A 1 23.94 15.64 -12.51
CA MET A 1 22.51 16.00 -12.37
C MET A 1 21.77 14.70 -12.09
N ILE A 2 20.84 14.69 -11.13
CA ILE A 2 20.07 13.46 -10.82
C ILE A 2 19.18 13.16 -12.04
N ASP A 3 19.25 11.93 -12.54
CA ASP A 3 18.35 11.44 -13.60
C ASP A 3 17.02 11.02 -12.97
N TRP A 4 16.08 11.95 -12.97
CA TRP A 4 14.75 11.73 -12.42
C TRP A 4 13.95 10.68 -13.21
N THR A 5 14.18 10.55 -14.52
CA THR A 5 13.49 9.56 -15.36
C THR A 5 13.93 8.15 -15.00
N TYR A 6 15.24 7.95 -14.82
CA TYR A 6 15.77 6.67 -14.36
C TYR A 6 15.23 6.29 -12.99
N LEU A 7 15.20 7.24 -12.05
CA LEU A 7 14.63 7.00 -10.72
C LEU A 7 13.15 6.65 -10.77
N GLN A 8 12.35 7.40 -11.54
CA GLN A 8 10.93 7.10 -11.70
C GLN A 8 10.73 5.69 -12.30
N GLN A 9 11.48 5.33 -13.34
CA GLN A 9 11.30 4.04 -14.02
C GLN A 9 11.76 2.81 -13.22
N ASN A 10 12.66 2.99 -12.24
CA ASN A 10 13.29 1.85 -11.54
C ASN A 10 13.04 1.85 -10.02
N PHE A 11 12.56 2.96 -9.46
CA PHE A 11 12.45 3.18 -8.03
C PHE A 11 11.13 3.85 -7.60
N ASP A 12 10.10 3.88 -8.45
CA ASP A 12 8.78 4.42 -8.08
C ASP A 12 8.19 3.74 -6.84
N TRP A 13 8.40 2.42 -6.72
CA TRP A 13 8.02 1.61 -5.57
C TRP A 13 8.60 2.12 -4.23
N LEU A 14 9.74 2.82 -4.21
CA LEU A 14 10.26 3.47 -3.00
C LEU A 14 9.37 4.65 -2.58
N GLY A 15 8.85 5.39 -3.55
CA GLY A 15 7.86 6.45 -3.33
C GLY A 15 6.59 5.89 -2.69
N HIS A 16 6.13 4.72 -3.15
CA HIS A 16 4.96 4.06 -2.59
C HIS A 16 5.12 3.62 -1.14
N ILE A 17 6.33 3.23 -0.70
CA ILE A 17 6.58 2.98 0.73
C ILE A 17 6.34 4.25 1.56
N ILE A 18 6.85 5.40 1.09
CA ILE A 18 6.68 6.68 1.78
C ILE A 18 5.21 7.08 1.80
N GLU A 19 4.54 6.98 0.65
CA GLU A 19 3.12 7.28 0.51
C GLU A 19 2.25 6.42 1.45
N ALA A 20 2.55 5.12 1.55
CA ALA A 20 1.88 4.19 2.44
C ALA A 20 2.05 4.58 3.93
N ILE A 21 3.26 4.97 4.34
CA ILE A 21 3.53 5.42 5.71
C ILE A 21 2.77 6.73 6.00
N VAL A 22 2.73 7.66 5.06
CA VAL A 22 2.00 8.93 5.20
C VAL A 22 0.49 8.68 5.31
N MET A 23 -0.08 7.84 4.45
CA MET A 23 -1.50 7.45 4.54
C MET A 23 -1.81 6.78 5.87
N ALA A 24 -0.96 5.86 6.33
CA ALA A 24 -1.13 5.21 7.62
C ALA A 24 -1.12 6.22 8.77
N ALA A 25 -0.23 7.21 8.74
CA ALA A 25 -0.16 8.26 9.74
C ALA A 25 -1.40 9.15 9.75
N ILE A 26 -1.88 9.57 8.58
CA ILE A 26 -3.11 10.38 8.45
C ILE A 26 -4.30 9.62 9.03
N PHE A 27 -4.48 8.36 8.64
CA PHE A 27 -5.58 7.55 9.14
C PHE A 27 -5.46 7.25 10.64
N ALA A 28 -4.25 7.00 11.14
CA ALA A 28 -4.01 6.80 12.57
C ALA A 28 -4.35 8.05 13.40
N LEU A 29 -4.03 9.25 12.90
CA LEU A 29 -4.40 10.51 13.56
C LEU A 29 -5.92 10.68 13.63
N ALA A 30 -6.64 10.33 12.55
CA ALA A 30 -8.10 10.34 12.55
C ALA A 30 -8.68 9.30 13.53
N ALA A 31 -8.15 8.08 13.52
CA ALA A 31 -8.57 7.00 14.41
C ALA A 31 -8.27 7.28 15.89
N ALA A 32 -7.22 8.05 16.20
CA ALA A 32 -6.86 8.44 17.57
C ALA A 32 -7.93 9.30 18.27
N LEU A 33 -8.90 9.85 17.53
CA LEU A 33 -10.06 10.53 18.11
C LEU A 33 -11.06 9.57 18.75
N LEU A 34 -11.03 8.29 18.36
CA LEU A 34 -12.00 7.26 18.76
C LEU A 34 -11.36 6.08 19.50
N TYR A 35 -10.08 5.82 19.24
CA TYR A 35 -9.37 4.65 19.73
C TYR A 35 -8.09 5.06 20.47
N GLU A 36 -7.64 4.19 21.38
CA GLU A 36 -6.33 4.33 22.01
C GLU A 36 -5.20 4.33 20.98
N ARG A 37 -4.11 5.05 21.29
CA ARG A 37 -3.00 5.31 20.38
C ARG A 37 -2.51 4.07 19.63
N ARG A 38 -2.39 2.93 20.32
CA ARG A 38 -1.90 1.68 19.73
C ARG A 38 -2.86 1.11 18.70
N ILE A 39 -4.15 1.03 19.03
CA ILE A 39 -5.19 0.57 18.09
C ILE A 39 -5.25 1.53 16.90
N ALA A 40 -5.23 2.84 17.14
CA ALA A 40 -5.25 3.84 16.08
C ALA A 40 -4.10 3.67 15.07
N ILE A 41 -2.88 3.43 15.55
CA ILE A 41 -1.72 3.14 14.69
C ILE A 41 -1.93 1.86 13.89
N LEU A 42 -2.36 0.76 14.53
CA LEU A 42 -2.60 -0.51 13.84
C LEU A 42 -3.70 -0.40 12.78
N LEU A 43 -4.75 0.36 13.06
CA LEU A 43 -5.81 0.66 12.09
C LEU A 43 -5.28 1.46 10.90
N GLY A 44 -4.43 2.47 11.14
CA GLY A 44 -3.81 3.23 10.06
C GLY A 44 -2.92 2.37 9.17
N LEU A 45 -2.08 1.52 9.75
CA LEU A 45 -1.23 0.59 9.01
C LEU A 45 -2.05 -0.41 8.18
N ALA A 46 -3.11 -0.98 8.78
CA ALA A 46 -4.00 -1.90 8.08
C ALA A 46 -4.77 -1.21 6.94
N PHE A 47 -5.25 0.02 7.16
CA PHE A 47 -5.93 0.82 6.15
C PHE A 47 -5.00 1.11 4.96
N ALA A 48 -3.77 1.55 5.20
CA ALA A 48 -2.82 1.84 4.13
C ALA A 48 -2.48 0.58 3.30
N ALA A 49 -2.31 -0.58 3.95
CA ALA A 49 -2.09 -1.84 3.24
C ALA A 49 -3.30 -2.20 2.35
N GLY A 50 -4.52 -2.05 2.88
CA GLY A 50 -5.75 -2.27 2.12
C GLY A 50 -5.93 -1.28 0.96
N HIS A 51 -5.53 -0.02 1.15
CA HIS A 51 -5.57 1.01 0.11
C HIS A 51 -4.68 0.63 -1.08
N PHE A 52 -3.41 0.30 -0.84
CA PHE A 52 -2.48 -0.10 -1.89
C PHE A 52 -2.93 -1.39 -2.59
N HIS A 53 -3.42 -2.38 -1.83
CA HIS A 53 -4.01 -3.57 -2.43
C HIS A 53 -5.18 -3.22 -3.36
N GLY A 54 -6.06 -2.30 -2.94
CA GLY A 54 -7.18 -1.83 -3.77
C GLY A 54 -6.74 -1.05 -5.01
N ARG A 55 -5.69 -0.23 -4.89
CA ARG A 55 -5.08 0.53 -6.00
C ARG A 55 -4.57 -0.42 -7.08
N GLU A 56 -3.70 -1.35 -6.72
CA GLU A 56 -3.13 -2.30 -7.68
C GLU A 56 -4.18 -3.23 -8.28
N LYS A 57 -5.14 -3.67 -7.46
CA LYS A 57 -6.26 -4.48 -7.96
C LYS A 57 -7.04 -3.74 -9.03
N ARG A 58 -7.35 -2.46 -8.83
CA ARG A 58 -8.03 -1.60 -9.82
C ARG A 58 -7.15 -1.42 -11.06
N ASP A 59 -5.86 -1.16 -10.86
CA ASP A 59 -4.95 -0.87 -11.97
C ASP A 59 -4.71 -2.14 -12.83
N TYR A 60 -4.74 -3.32 -12.20
CA TYR A 60 -4.82 -4.60 -12.90
C TYR A 60 -6.11 -4.72 -13.71
N GLU A 61 -7.28 -4.50 -13.10
CA GLU A 61 -8.57 -4.56 -13.81
C GLU A 61 -8.57 -3.66 -15.06
N ILE A 62 -8.03 -2.45 -14.95
CA ILE A 62 -7.89 -1.51 -16.07
C ILE A 62 -6.92 -2.06 -17.13
N SER A 63 -5.78 -2.62 -16.71
CA SER A 63 -4.73 -3.11 -17.64
C SER A 63 -5.17 -4.28 -18.52
N VAL A 64 -6.22 -5.01 -18.13
CA VAL A 64 -6.77 -6.15 -18.87
C VAL A 64 -8.22 -5.94 -19.32
N ASP A 65 -8.69 -4.69 -19.34
CA ASP A 65 -10.05 -4.31 -19.76
C ASP A 65 -11.17 -5.11 -19.03
N MET A 66 -10.95 -5.41 -17.75
CA MET A 66 -11.87 -6.23 -16.96
C MET A 66 -13.10 -5.41 -16.50
N PRO A 67 -14.33 -5.92 -16.67
CA PRO A 67 -15.52 -5.22 -16.18
C PRO A 67 -15.57 -5.24 -14.64
N PRO A 68 -15.78 -4.09 -13.97
CA PRO A 68 -15.90 -4.07 -12.52
C PRO A 68 -17.29 -4.55 -12.05
N PRO A 69 -17.41 -5.30 -10.94
CA PRO A 69 -16.36 -5.93 -10.13
C PRO A 69 -16.13 -7.41 -10.49
N HIS A 70 -14.86 -7.81 -10.66
CA HIS A 70 -14.50 -9.22 -10.89
C HIS A 70 -13.56 -9.74 -9.78
N LEU A 71 -13.75 -11.01 -9.38
CA LEU A 71 -12.93 -11.66 -8.37
C LEU A 71 -11.49 -11.91 -8.84
N ASP A 72 -11.30 -12.03 -10.15
CA ASP A 72 -9.99 -12.32 -10.74
C ASP A 72 -8.98 -11.19 -10.48
N GLY A 73 -9.44 -9.95 -10.30
CA GLY A 73 -8.56 -8.84 -9.94
C GLY A 73 -7.85 -9.01 -8.58
N TYR A 74 -8.37 -9.87 -7.70
CA TYR A 74 -7.75 -10.19 -6.42
C TYR A 74 -6.63 -11.24 -6.52
N LEU A 75 -6.48 -11.89 -7.67
CA LEU A 75 -5.49 -12.93 -7.90
C LEU A 75 -4.13 -12.28 -8.17
N MET A 76 -3.44 -11.84 -7.11
CA MET A 76 -2.17 -11.10 -7.18
C MET A 76 -1.10 -11.79 -8.06
N TRP A 77 -1.15 -13.10 -8.26
CA TRP A 77 -0.22 -13.80 -9.18
C TRP A 77 -0.46 -13.49 -10.66
N GLN A 78 -1.55 -12.83 -11.02
CA GLN A 78 -1.86 -12.36 -12.37
C GLN A 78 -1.39 -10.91 -12.61
N TRP A 79 -1.00 -10.19 -11.56
CA TRP A 79 -0.52 -8.81 -11.68
C TRP A 79 0.83 -8.79 -12.39
N ASN A 80 1.08 -7.71 -13.13
CA ASN A 80 2.37 -7.51 -13.78
C ASN A 80 3.45 -7.13 -12.76
N TRP A 81 4.70 -7.05 -13.23
CA TRP A 81 5.84 -6.77 -12.35
C TRP A 81 5.72 -5.43 -11.62
N ASP A 82 5.27 -4.40 -12.32
CA ASP A 82 5.11 -3.03 -11.81
C ASP A 82 4.13 -3.00 -10.62
N GLN A 83 2.95 -3.58 -10.82
CA GLN A 83 1.91 -3.73 -9.78
C GLN A 83 2.40 -4.54 -8.59
N MET A 84 3.15 -5.62 -8.83
CA MET A 84 3.75 -6.42 -7.76
C MET A 84 4.77 -5.60 -6.95
N THR A 85 5.63 -4.84 -7.61
CA THR A 85 6.64 -4.00 -6.94
C THR A 85 6.05 -2.78 -6.26
N ASP A 86 4.90 -2.28 -6.70
CA ASP A 86 4.24 -1.16 -6.04
C ASP A 86 3.52 -1.59 -4.75
N PHE A 87 2.95 -2.80 -4.73
CA PHE A 87 2.25 -3.33 -3.56
C PHE A 87 3.17 -3.97 -2.52
N TRP A 88 3.94 -5.00 -2.90
CA TRP A 88 4.57 -5.90 -1.92
C TRP A 88 5.59 -5.21 -1.01
N PRO A 89 6.53 -4.39 -1.51
CA PRO A 89 7.45 -3.65 -0.66
C PRO A 89 6.75 -2.75 0.36
N ALA A 90 5.73 -1.99 -0.06
CA ALA A 90 4.93 -1.15 0.84
C ALA A 90 4.21 -2.00 1.88
N ALA A 91 3.52 -3.08 1.47
CA ALA A 91 2.80 -3.98 2.36
C ALA A 91 3.72 -4.65 3.39
N LEU A 92 4.93 -5.08 3.00
CA LEU A 92 5.90 -5.70 3.90
C LEU A 92 6.44 -4.71 4.93
N VAL A 93 6.69 -3.45 4.54
CA VAL A 93 7.09 -2.39 5.48
C VAL A 93 5.96 -2.11 6.48
N LEU A 94 4.73 -1.96 6.01
CA LEU A 94 3.56 -1.76 6.89
C LEU A 94 3.34 -2.95 7.83
N LEU A 95 3.55 -4.18 7.36
CA LEU A 95 3.47 -5.39 8.19
C LEU A 95 4.56 -5.40 9.26
N ALA A 96 5.81 -5.08 8.90
CA ALA A 96 6.92 -4.99 9.85
C ALA A 96 6.66 -3.93 10.93
N LEU A 97 6.15 -2.76 10.54
CA LEU A 97 5.72 -1.73 11.49
C LEU A 97 4.56 -2.22 12.37
N SER A 98 3.59 -2.93 11.81
CA SER A 98 2.47 -3.50 12.57
C SER A 98 2.96 -4.47 13.64
N PHE A 99 3.90 -5.36 13.30
CA PHE A 99 4.54 -6.24 14.29
C PHE A 99 5.31 -5.48 15.36
N LEU A 100 6.04 -4.42 14.98
CA LEU A 100 6.79 -3.59 15.92
C LEU A 100 5.88 -2.90 16.94
N PHE A 101 4.76 -2.32 16.49
CA PHE A 101 3.78 -1.66 17.35
C PHE A 101 2.90 -2.63 18.11
N TYR A 102 2.66 -3.83 17.57
CA TYR A 102 1.95 -4.88 18.28
C TYR A 102 2.77 -5.51 19.41
N ARG A 103 4.11 -5.51 19.34
CA ARG A 103 4.95 -6.07 20.42
C ARG A 103 5.26 -5.10 21.56
N ARG A 104 5.05 -3.80 21.35
CA ARG A 104 5.22 -2.75 22.36
C ARG A 104 3.91 -2.47 23.09
#